data_AF-A0A327YXW1-F1
#
_entry.id   AF-A0A327YXW1-F1
#
_cell.length_a   1.000
_cell.length_b   1.000
_cell.length_c   1.000
_cell.angle_alpha   90.00
_cell.angle_beta   90.00
_cell.angle_gamma   90.00
#
_symmetry.space_group_name_H-M   'P 1'
#
loop_
_entity.id
_entity.type
_entity.pdbx_description
1 polymer ?
#
loop_
_entity_poly.entity_id
_entity_poly.type
_entity_poly.pdbx_seq_one_letter_code
_entity_poly.pdbx_strand_id
1 'polypeptide(L)'
;MTYGDIARTTGTGARMVGRILHNGGHDIPWWRVVNAEGRPYKDAALAARAKFVEEATPMLDHSNDVRVDLAQASVRRLQTLP
;
A
#
# COMPACT_ATOMS: atom_id res chain seq x y z
N MET A 1 4.04 0.92 -1.49
CA MET A 1 4.43 1.90 -0.46
C MET A 1 3.53 1.75 0.75
N THR A 2 3.96 2.14 1.95
CA THR A 2 3.05 2.18 3.10
C THR A 2 2.35 3.53 3.23
N TYR A 3 1.22 3.59 3.93
CA TYR A 3 0.61 4.88 4.33
C TYR A 3 1.60 5.80 5.06
N GLY A 4 2.50 5.21 5.88
CA GLY A 4 3.54 5.94 6.58
C GLY A 4 4.61 6.51 5.66
N ASP A 5 4.95 5.81 4.58
CA ASP A 5 5.91 6.31 3.59
C ASP A 5 5.37 7.52 2.85
N ILE A 6 4.10 7.46 2.40
CA ILE A 6 3.44 8.59 1.76
C ILE A 6 3.36 9.77 2.74
N ALA A 7 2.94 9.50 3.98
CA ALA A 7 2.85 10.52 5.01
C ALA A 7 4.17 11.26 5.25
N ARG A 8 5.29 10.51 5.30
CA ARG A 8 6.64 11.06 5.43
C ARG A 8 7.01 11.94 4.24
N THR A 9 6.77 11.46 3.02
CA THR A 9 7.14 12.19 1.80
C THR A 9 6.31 13.46 1.60
N THR A 10 5.05 13.46 2.01
CA THR A 10 4.15 14.61 1.81
C THR A 10 4.03 15.53 3.03
N GLY A 11 4.72 15.23 4.14
CA GLY A 11 4.62 16.01 5.38
C GLY A 11 3.22 15.98 6.02
N THR A 12 2.50 14.85 5.92
CA THR A 12 1.15 14.69 6.51
C THR A 12 1.09 13.50 7.47
N GLY A 13 -0.11 13.16 7.97
CA GLY A 13 -0.33 11.99 8.81
C GLY A 13 -0.83 10.77 8.01
N ALA A 14 -0.38 9.56 8.36
CA ALA A 14 -0.82 8.31 7.70
C ALA A 14 -2.35 8.11 7.71
N ARG A 15 -3.03 8.55 8.78
CA ARG A 15 -4.50 8.55 8.85
C ARG A 15 -5.13 9.50 7.82
N MET A 16 -4.52 10.65 7.57
CA MET A 16 -4.98 11.60 6.57
C MET A 16 -4.82 11.00 5.16
N VAL A 17 -3.68 10.34 4.88
CA VAL A 17 -3.49 9.60 3.62
C VAL A 17 -4.58 8.55 3.45
N GLY A 18 -4.87 7.76 4.50
CA GLY A 18 -5.96 6.77 4.48
C GLY A 18 -7.31 7.38 4.15
N ARG A 19 -7.64 8.52 4.77
CA ARG A 19 -8.88 9.26 4.48
C ARG A 19 -8.94 9.77 3.04
N ILE A 20 -7.82 10.29 2.52
CA ILE A 20 -7.72 10.76 1.14
C ILE A 20 -7.91 9.59 0.17
N LEU A 21 -7.25 8.45 0.38
CA LEU A 21 -7.40 7.29 -0.49
C LEU A 21 -8.80 6.68 -0.43
N HIS A 22 -9.44 6.69 0.74
CA HIS A 22 -10.83 6.28 0.88
C HIS A 22 -11.79 7.20 0.10
N ASN A 23 -11.55 8.51 0.13
CA ASN A 23 -12.39 9.50 -0.54
C ASN A 23 -12.05 9.72 -2.02
N GLY A 24 -10.82 9.40 -2.44
CA GLY A 24 -10.24 9.69 -3.76
C GLY A 24 -10.76 8.78 -4.88
N GLY A 25 -11.66 7.85 -4.57
CA GLY A 25 -12.33 7.00 -5.56
C GLY A 25 -11.43 5.91 -6.15
N HIS A 26 -11.93 5.31 -7.23
CA HIS A 26 -11.30 4.16 -7.91
C HIS A 26 -10.30 4.54 -9.02
N ASP A 27 -10.14 5.85 -9.29
CA ASP A 27 -9.37 6.37 -10.43
C ASP A 27 -7.85 6.44 -10.15
N ILE A 28 -7.45 6.10 -8.92
CA ILE A 28 -6.05 6.06 -8.49
C ILE A 28 -5.65 4.63 -8.12
N PRO A 29 -4.36 4.26 -8.23
CA PRO A 29 -3.88 2.92 -7.91
C PRO A 29 -3.78 2.69 -6.39
N TRP A 30 -4.91 2.79 -5.70
CA TRP A 30 -5.03 2.72 -4.23
C TRP A 30 -4.46 1.42 -3.66
N TRP A 31 -4.50 0.31 -4.43
CA TRP A 31 -3.96 -0.99 -4.02
C TRP A 31 -2.45 -0.95 -3.76
N ARG A 32 -1.71 -0.02 -4.37
CA ARG A 32 -0.26 0.14 -4.16
C ARG A 32 0.11 0.71 -2.80
N VAL A 33 -0.88 1.12 -2.00
CA VAL A 33 -0.72 1.66 -0.66
C VAL A 33 -1.28 0.68 0.37
N VAL A 34 -0.38 0.15 1.18
CA VAL A 34 -0.69 -0.86 2.21
C VAL A 34 -0.33 -0.34 3.60
N ASN A 35 -0.78 -1.03 4.64
CA ASN A 35 -0.34 -0.72 6.00
C ASN A 35 1.14 -1.14 6.22
N ALA A 36 1.66 -0.85 7.42
CA ALA A 36 3.05 -1.18 7.77
C ALA A 36 3.35 -2.69 7.78
N GLU A 37 2.33 -3.54 7.79
CA GLU A 37 2.45 -5.01 7.75
C GLU A 37 2.32 -5.59 6.33
N GLY A 38 2.15 -4.73 5.33
CA GLY A 38 1.96 -5.12 3.93
C GLY A 38 0.52 -5.45 3.55
N ARG A 39 -0.46 -5.17 4.42
CA ARG A 39 -1.87 -5.51 4.18
C ARG A 39 -2.62 -4.37 3.46
N PRO A 40 -3.42 -4.67 2.44
CA PRO A 40 -4.30 -3.68 1.82
C PRO A 40 -5.47 -3.34 2.76
N TYR A 41 -6.30 -2.38 2.35
CA TYR A 41 -7.54 -2.06 3.06
C TYR A 41 -8.45 -3.30 3.13
N LYS A 42 -8.95 -3.62 4.32
CA LYS A 42 -9.61 -4.91 4.62
C LYS A 42 -10.79 -5.20 3.70
N ASP A 43 -11.67 -4.23 3.48
CA ASP A 43 -12.89 -4.45 2.68
C ASP A 43 -12.59 -4.51 1.17
N ALA A 44 -11.35 -4.20 0.77
CA ALA A 44 -10.90 -4.23 -0.62
C ALA A 44 -9.77 -5.26 -0.85
N ALA A 45 -9.52 -6.16 0.10
CA ALA A 45 -8.39 -7.09 0.04
C ALA A 45 -8.43 -8.00 -1.21
N LEU A 46 -9.63 -8.47 -1.60
CA LEU A 46 -9.80 -9.31 -2.79
C LEU A 46 -9.51 -8.54 -4.09
N ALA A 47 -10.00 -7.30 -4.20
CA ALA A 47 -9.74 -6.43 -5.34
C ALA A 47 -8.26 -6.05 -5.44
N ALA A 48 -7.62 -5.74 -4.29
CA ALA A 48 -6.19 -5.48 -4.22
C ALA A 48 -5.36 -6.70 -4.64
N ARG A 49 -5.73 -7.91 -4.19
CA ARG A 49 -5.07 -9.16 -4.58
C ARG A 49 -5.09 -9.37 -6.09
N ALA A 50 -6.22 -9.12 -6.75
CA ALA A 50 -6.30 -9.24 -8.21
C ALA A 50 -5.29 -8.31 -8.90
N LYS A 51 -5.17 -7.07 -8.41
CA LYS A 51 -4.18 -6.10 -8.91
C LYS A 51 -2.74 -6.48 -8.59
N PHE A 52 -2.46 -7.03 -7.42
CA PHE A 52 -1.12 -7.53 -7.09
C PHE A 52 -0.68 -8.67 -8.00
N VAL A 53 -1.58 -9.58 -8.36
CA VAL A 53 -1.30 -10.64 -9.32
C VAL A 53 -1.07 -10.07 -10.71
N GLU A 54 -1.93 -9.15 -11.17
CA GLU A 54 -1.81 -8.47 -12.46
C GLU A 54 -0.47 -7.74 -12.61
N GLU A 55 0.00 -7.08 -11.53
CA GLU A 55 1.24 -6.31 -11.51
C GLU A 55 2.48 -7.14 -11.11
N ALA A 56 2.35 -8.45 -10.91
CA ALA A 56 3.40 -9.32 -10.38
C ALA A 56 4.05 -8.78 -9.08
N THR A 57 3.24 -8.18 -8.21
CA THR A 57 3.69 -7.62 -6.93
C THR A 57 4.14 -8.75 -6.00
N PRO A 58 5.36 -8.71 -5.43
CA PRO A 58 5.83 -9.68 -4.45
C PRO A 58 4.90 -9.76 -3.22
N MET A 59 4.45 -10.96 -2.87
CA MET A 59 3.55 -11.23 -1.75
C MET A 59 4.12 -12.31 -0.83
N LEU A 60 3.88 -12.16 0.47
CA LEU A 60 4.20 -13.14 1.52
C LEU A 60 3.06 -14.14 1.75
N ASP A 61 1.81 -13.72 1.51
CA ASP A 61 0.62 -14.57 1.61
C ASP A 61 -0.32 -14.27 0.43
N HIS A 62 -0.85 -15.31 -0.20
CA HIS A 62 -1.76 -15.27 -1.34
C HIS A 62 -3.22 -15.63 -0.97
N SER A 63 -3.50 -15.82 0.32
CA SER A 63 -4.83 -16.07 0.88
C SER A 63 -5.74 -14.82 0.81
N ASN A 64 -6.93 -14.89 1.41
CA ASN A 64 -7.80 -13.72 1.57
C ASN A 64 -7.18 -12.65 2.50
N ASP A 65 -6.15 -13.02 3.25
CA ASP A 65 -5.37 -12.13 4.10
C ASP A 65 -4.06 -11.71 3.43
N VAL A 66 -4.16 -11.25 2.18
CA VAL A 66 -3.00 -10.96 1.33
C VAL A 66 -2.03 -10.00 2.01
N ARG A 67 -0.75 -10.36 1.99
CA ARG A 67 0.35 -9.54 2.51
C ARG A 67 1.39 -9.32 1.44
N VAL A 68 1.66 -8.07 1.12
CA VAL A 68 2.76 -7.68 0.22
C VAL A 68 4.10 -7.90 0.93
N ASP A 69 5.07 -8.46 0.23
CA ASP A 69 6.46 -8.47 0.67
C ASP A 69 7.02 -7.06 0.52
N LEU A 70 6.94 -6.28 1.59
CA LEU A 70 7.42 -4.90 1.59
C LEU A 70 8.93 -4.80 1.34
N ALA A 71 9.74 -5.81 1.64
CA ALA A 71 11.18 -5.76 1.38
C ALA A 71 11.48 -5.81 -0.11
N GLN A 72 10.72 -6.60 -0.86
CA GLN A 72 10.87 -6.78 -2.31
C GLN A 72 10.04 -5.80 -3.15
N ALA A 73 8.87 -5.40 -2.65
CA ALA A 73 7.92 -4.57 -3.38
C ALA A 73 8.05 -3.06 -3.11
N SER A 74 8.80 -2.66 -2.08
CA SER A 74 9.01 -1.24 -1.81
C SER A 74 10.03 -0.67 -2.78
N VAL A 75 9.64 0.36 -3.52
CA VAL A 75 10.59 1.26 -4.17
C VAL A 75 11.57 1.73 -3.09
N ARG A 76 12.84 1.33 -3.25
CA ARG A 76 13.96 1.51 -2.32
C ARG A 76 13.70 2.69 -1.38
N ARG A 77 13.34 2.38 -0.13
CA ARG A 77 12.87 3.33 0.91
C ARG A 77 13.64 4.63 0.73
N LEU A 78 12.98 5.63 0.14
CA LEU A 78 13.64 6.88 -0.24
C LEU A 78 14.38 7.38 0.99
N GLN A 79 15.64 7.69 0.72
CA GLN A 79 16.74 7.90 1.63
C GLN A 79 16.33 8.68 2.88
N THR A 80 16.88 8.27 4.02
CA THR A 80 17.28 9.18 5.10
C THR A 80 17.72 10.52 4.50
N LEU A 81 16.89 11.54 4.66
CA LEU A 81 17.32 12.93 4.50
C LEU A 81 17.70 13.41 5.92
N PRO A 82 18.82 14.15 6.05
CA PRO A 82 19.36 14.59 7.34
C PRO A 82 18.39 15.49 8.11
#